data_AF-A0A5C8U4M2-F1
#
_entry.id   AF-A0A5C8U4M2-F1
#
_cell.length_a   1.000
_cell.length_b   1.000
_cell.length_c   1.000
_cell.angle_alpha   90.00
_cell.angle_beta   90.00
_cell.angle_gamma   90.00
#
_symmetry.space_group_name_H-M   'P 1'
#
loop_
_entity.id
_entity.type
_entity.pdbx_description
1 polymer ?
#
loop_
_entity_poly.entity_id
_entity_poly.type
_entity_poly.pdbx_seq_one_letter_code
_entity_poly.pdbx_strand_id
1 'polypeptide(L)' 'MGEHHKDASAGVAQALFDGMSPAEQAEVQAEADSKGVSAVEIVRLSLDILIAESNPSAPKGRIVKTSGK' A
#
# COMPACT_ATOMS: atom_id res chain seq x y z
N MET A 1 -14.42 19.41 -8.07
CA MET A 1 -14.59 18.02 -8.54
C MET A 1 -13.21 17.38 -8.54
N GLY A 2 -12.91 16.52 -7.57
CA GLY A 2 -11.58 15.94 -7.42
C GLY A 2 -11.51 14.95 -6.26
N GLU A 3 -12.53 14.11 -6.12
CA GLU A 3 -12.60 13.06 -5.10
C GLU A 3 -12.54 11.72 -5.83
N HIS A 4 -11.33 11.32 -6.21
CA HIS A 4 -11.06 10.04 -6.85
C HIS A 4 -9.86 9.37 -6.17
N HIS A 5 -9.94 9.26 -4.84
CA HIS A 5 -8.91 8.62 -4.00
C HIS A 5 -9.52 7.57 -3.05
N LYS A 6 -10.72 7.03 -3.35
CA LYS A 6 -11.42 6.10 -2.45
C LYS A 6 -11.60 4.67 -2.94
N ASP A 7 -11.17 4.32 -4.16
CA ASP A 7 -11.27 2.95 -4.69
C ASP A 7 -9.91 2.25 -4.88
N ALA A 8 -8.87 2.67 -4.17
CA ALA A 8 -7.59 1.94 -4.11
C ALA A 8 -7.70 0.60 -3.32
N SER A 9 -8.90 0.22 -2.84
CA SER A 9 -9.05 -0.55 -1.61
C SER A 9 -9.14 -2.08 -1.75
N ALA A 10 -9.28 -2.67 -2.94
CA ALA A 10 -9.26 -4.13 -3.10
C ALA A 10 -9.09 -4.56 -4.56
N GLY A 11 -9.80 -3.89 -5.48
CA GLY A 11 -9.76 -4.21 -6.91
C GLY A 11 -8.38 -3.99 -7.53
N VAL A 12 -7.65 -2.96 -7.10
CA VAL A 12 -6.26 -2.71 -7.54
C VAL A 12 -5.31 -3.79 -7.01
N ALA A 13 -5.44 -4.17 -5.73
CA ALA A 13 -4.61 -5.24 -5.16
C ALA A 13 -4.86 -6.59 -5.85
N GLN A 14 -6.12 -6.86 -6.20
CA GLN A 14 -6.49 -8.06 -6.95
C GLN A 14 -5.94 -8.04 -8.39
N ALA A 15 -6.04 -6.91 -9.10
CA ALA A 15 -5.49 -6.77 -10.44
C ALA A 15 -3.95 -6.86 -10.47
N LEU A 16 -3.28 -6.33 -9.43
CA LEU A 16 -1.83 -6.47 -9.28
C LEU A 16 -1.45 -7.93 -9.01
N PHE A 17 -2.16 -8.61 -8.12
CA PHE A 17 -1.92 -10.02 -7.82
C PHE A 17 -2.16 -10.92 -9.05
N ASP A 18 -3.22 -10.67 -9.82
CA ASP A 18 -3.50 -11.40 -11.08
C ASP A 18 -2.41 -11.18 -12.15
N GLY A 19 -1.81 -9.98 -12.17
CA GLY A 19 -0.71 -9.64 -13.07
C GLY A 19 0.69 -10.13 -12.62
N MET A 20 0.83 -10.68 -11.41
CA MET A 20 2.12 -11.19 -10.89
C MET A 20 2.51 -12.52 -11.55
N SER A 21 3.82 -12.75 -11.67
CA SER A 21 4.33 -14.05 -12.13
C SER A 21 3.95 -15.16 -11.14
N PRO A 22 3.82 -16.42 -11.57
CA PRO A 22 3.45 -17.52 -10.68
C PRO A 22 4.46 -17.73 -9.53
N ALA A 23 5.73 -17.37 -9.73
CA ALA A 23 6.73 -17.37 -8.66
C ALA A 23 6.41 -16.31 -7.58
N GLU A 24 6.11 -15.07 -8.00
CA GLU A 24 5.75 -13.97 -7.11
C GLU A 24 4.43 -14.27 -6.37
N GLN A 25 3.43 -14.83 -7.08
CA GLN A 25 2.18 -15.24 -6.45
C GLN A 25 2.39 -16.33 -5.38
N ALA A 26 3.30 -17.28 -5.60
CA ALA A 26 3.62 -18.31 -4.63
C ALA A 26 4.29 -17.74 -3.38
N GLU A 27 5.18 -16.75 -3.53
CA GLU A 27 5.80 -16.06 -2.39
C GLU A 27 4.77 -15.28 -1.58
N VAL A 28 3.89 -14.53 -2.25
CA VAL A 28 2.80 -13.79 -1.60
C VAL A 28 1.83 -14.74 -0.90
N GLN A 29 1.52 -15.88 -1.50
CA GLN A 29 0.65 -16.90 -0.89
C GLN A 29 1.31 -17.54 0.34
N ALA A 30 2.60 -17.86 0.28
CA ALA A 30 3.33 -18.39 1.43
C ALA A 30 3.37 -17.37 2.60
N GLU A 31 3.54 -16.09 2.28
CA GLU A 31 3.50 -15.03 3.28
C GLU A 31 2.08 -14.83 3.86
N ALA A 32 1.05 -14.95 3.02
CA ALA A 32 -0.35 -14.90 3.43
C ALA A 32 -0.71 -16.03 4.40
N ASP A 33 -0.33 -17.26 4.07
CA ASP A 33 -0.49 -18.44 4.93
C ASP A 33 0.23 -18.27 6.28
N SER A 34 1.46 -17.76 6.24
CA SER A 34 2.27 -17.51 7.45
C SER A 34 1.62 -16.48 8.38
N LYS A 35 0.96 -15.46 7.82
CA LYS A 35 0.28 -14.40 8.57
C LYS A 35 -1.21 -14.70 8.85
N GLY A 36 -1.75 -15.79 8.31
CA GLY A 36 -3.16 -16.17 8.42
C GLY A 36 -4.11 -15.19 7.72
N VAL A 37 -3.65 -14.53 6.65
CA VAL A 37 -4.45 -13.58 5.85
C VAL A 37 -4.53 -14.05 4.39
N SER A 38 -5.24 -13.30 3.54
CA SER A 38 -5.33 -13.58 2.10
C SER A 38 -4.16 -12.95 1.33
N ALA A 39 -3.71 -13.60 0.25
CA ALA A 39 -2.66 -13.08 -0.63
C ALA A 39 -2.96 -11.67 -1.16
N VAL A 40 -4.24 -11.39 -1.45
CA VAL A 40 -4.67 -10.04 -1.89
C VAL A 40 -4.48 -8.99 -0.78
N GLU A 41 -4.64 -9.36 0.49
CA GLU A 41 -4.38 -8.46 1.62
C GLU A 41 -2.89 -8.19 1.80
N ILE A 42 -2.01 -9.16 1.49
CA ILE A 42 -0.56 -8.91 1.48
C ILE A 42 -0.19 -7.86 0.44
N VAL A 43 -0.72 -7.99 -0.79
CA VAL A 43 -0.48 -7.00 -1.86
C VAL A 43 -1.02 -5.63 -1.47
N ARG A 44 -2.18 -5.58 -0.83
CA ARG A 44 -2.78 -4.33 -0.35
C ARG A 44 -1.95 -3.68 0.75
N LEU A 45 -1.44 -4.44 1.71
CA LEU A 45 -0.56 -3.94 2.77
C LEU A 45 0.75 -3.38 2.20
N SER A 46 1.34 -4.07 1.21
CA SER A 46 2.52 -3.57 0.49
C SER A 46 2.22 -2.27 -0.24
N LEU A 47 1.05 -2.16 -0.88
CA LEU A 47 0.63 -0.93 -1.55
C LEU A 47 0.41 0.23 -0.56
N ASP A 48 -0.16 -0.04 0.61
CA ASP A 48 -0.36 0.95 1.67
C ASP A 48 0.98 1.53 2.17
N ILE A 49 1.99 0.66 2.37
CA ILE A 49 3.35 1.07 2.75
C ILE A 49 3.97 1.96 1.66
N LEU A 50 3.87 1.59 0.39
CA LEU A 50 4.41 2.37 -0.72
C LEU A 50 3.73 3.74 -0.87
N ILE A 51 2.43 3.82 -0.62
CA ILE A 51 1.69 5.09 -0.59
C ILE A 51 2.12 5.92 0.62
N ALA A 52 2.30 5.30 1.79
CA ALA A 52 2.77 5.97 2.99
C ALA A 52 4.21 6.51 2.85
N GLU A 53 5.09 5.79 2.14
CA GLU A 53 6.45 6.25 1.82
C GLU A 53 6.46 7.33 0.72
N SER A 54 5.60 7.19 -0.29
CA SER A 54 5.49 8.18 -1.38
C SER A 54 4.83 9.49 -0.93
N ASN A 55 4.06 9.46 0.17
CA ASN A 55 3.55 10.65 0.85
C ASN A 55 4.28 10.89 2.18
N PRO A 56 5.39 11.64 2.20
CA PRO A 56 5.91 12.18 3.46
C PRO A 56 4.95 13.19 4.14
N SER A 57 3.77 13.46 3.56
CA SER A 57 2.68 14.27 4.14
C SER A 57 1.56 13.43 4.77
N ALA A 58 1.87 12.31 5.43
CA ALA A 58 1.09 11.90 6.59
C ALA A 58 1.71 12.59 7.82
N PRO A 59 0.95 13.31 8.67
CA PRO A 59 1.50 14.25 9.64
C PRO A 59 2.19 13.54 10.81
N LYS A 60 3.45 13.11 10.61
CA LYS A 60 4.42 12.91 11.68
C LYS A 60 5.25 14.18 11.79
N GLY A 61 4.82 15.07 12.68
CA GLY A 61 5.63 16.20 13.14
C GLY A 61 5.49 17.47 12.32
N ARG A 62 4.68 18.40 12.84
CA ARG A 62 4.74 19.82 12.49
C ARG A 62 6.11 20.39 12.85
N ILE A 63 7.10 20.26 11.97
CA ILE A 63 8.32 21.09 12.00
C ILE A 63 8.08 22.36 11.18
N VAL A 64 7.30 23.29 11.73
CA VAL A 64 7.30 24.66 11.22
C VAL A 64 8.54 25.37 11.77
N LYS A 65 9.64 25.32 11.01
CA LYS A 65 10.71 26.33 11.12
C LYS A 65 10.19 27.60 10.45
N THR A 66 9.39 28.37 11.16
CA THR A 66 9.09 29.76 10.80
C THR A 66 9.84 30.65 11.76
N SER A 67 10.91 31.28 11.28
CA SER A 67 11.09 32.72 11.33
C SER A 67 12.54 33.04 11.02
N GLY A 68 12.73 33.60 9.82
CA GLY A 68 13.71 34.65 9.69
C GLY A 68 13.24 35.88 10.49
N LYS A 69 14.19 36.50 11.19
CA LYS A 69 14.28 37.96 11.31
C LYS A 69 15.72 38.32 11.65
#